data_AF-C4FM37-F1
#
_entry.id   AF-C4FM37-F1
#
_cell.length_a   1.000
_cell.length_b   1.000
_cell.length_c   1.000
_cell.angle_alpha   90.00
_cell.angle_beta   90.00
_cell.angle_gamma   90.00
#
_symmetry.space_group_name_H-M   'P 1'
#
loop_
_entity.id
_entity.type
_entity.pdbx_description
1 polymer ?
#
loop_
_entity_poly.entity_id
_entity_poly.type
_entity_poly.pdbx_seq_one_letter_code
_entity_poly.pdbx_strand_id
1 'polypeptide(L)'
;ISKEGVKVDNFEKELFILRKKLEKLANNPDYKDFYIPSLSSRTIVYKGLVTAPKLRDFYYDLQDEDYETAFAIFHQRYSTNTFPNWRLAHPFRMLAHNGEINTISANRNWLKAKYQDIREVWGDLAEYILPITNDTDSDSASLDNAVEFLVHSGKDILTAINVLVPRAWENDTRLTPEERAFYEYFACIFESWDGPAAIAFTDGKIIGGKLDRNGLRPARYIITEDTILMASEVGVIEFPEEEVKLKGRLGPGDKIALDLESGKIYFSEEIIDLLVKNKKYKEWVEENITPFIPAKDVPEVERKDVLKELITFGYDKDEINMVVKEMALKGAEPTYSMGNDTPISVLSRKPKMLASYFKQRFAQVTNPPIDPIREKAVMSLKTYVGKKENFLLETPQHAKQIVFDSPIIFDNEMQELIQTYPEKIQIIPTIFPPYDTALEPALDEICQRVEEAVDNGKEIIILSDRDVSIEGAPIPMGLAVGAVNAYMSRKGKRSKFSIIADSGEVRDTHSIAFLIGYGATLVNPYMAVQIIRNLVEEDSKFELSFEEAVKNYKKAVNEGLLKIMSKMGIATIKSYRSAGLFEALGISQEVVDKCFPGTISKLDGIGFIEIARETLGKI
;
A
#
# COMPACT_ATOMS: atom_id res chain seq x y z
N ILE A 1 33.07 -15.39 1.67
CA ILE A 1 33.97 -14.84 0.64
C ILE A 1 34.83 -13.85 1.38
N SER A 2 36.13 -14.08 1.52
CA SER A 2 37.14 -13.03 1.53
C SER A 2 38.53 -13.69 1.41
N LYS A 3 39.37 -13.11 0.56
CA LYS A 3 40.82 -13.06 0.76
C LYS A 3 41.23 -11.65 0.29
N GLU A 4 41.92 -10.97 1.20
CA GLU A 4 42.71 -9.72 1.12
C GLU A 4 42.42 -8.71 -0.01
N GLY A 5 42.12 -7.47 0.38
CA GLY A 5 41.91 -6.33 -0.53
C GLY A 5 40.51 -5.70 -0.50
N VAL A 6 39.79 -5.82 0.62
CA VAL A 6 38.37 -5.43 0.74
C VAL A 6 38.22 -3.90 0.68
N LYS A 7 37.63 -3.39 -0.40
CA LYS A 7 36.99 -2.06 -0.42
C LYS A 7 35.86 -2.06 0.61
N VAL A 8 35.80 -1.03 1.45
CA VAL A 8 34.91 -0.90 2.63
C VAL A 8 33.43 -1.20 2.33
N ASP A 9 32.94 -0.96 1.10
CA ASP A 9 31.55 -1.24 0.73
C ASP A 9 31.21 -2.75 0.62
N ASN A 10 32.21 -3.62 0.42
CA ASN A 10 31.99 -5.06 0.39
C ASN A 10 31.94 -5.67 1.80
N PHE A 11 32.58 -5.05 2.80
CA PHE A 11 32.59 -5.56 4.18
C PHE A 11 31.23 -5.40 4.87
N GLU A 12 30.59 -4.23 4.74
CA GLU A 12 29.24 -4.01 5.29
C GLU A 12 28.20 -5.00 4.75
N LYS A 13 28.30 -5.33 3.44
CA LYS A 13 27.43 -6.34 2.83
C LYS A 13 27.71 -7.74 3.37
N GLU A 14 28.97 -8.11 3.61
CA GLU A 14 29.33 -9.39 4.23
C GLU A 14 28.80 -9.49 5.67
N LEU A 15 28.90 -8.41 6.45
CA LEU A 15 28.34 -8.33 7.81
C LEU A 15 26.82 -8.42 7.81
N PHE A 16 26.14 -7.75 6.87
CA PHE A 16 24.69 -7.88 6.67
C PHE A 16 24.29 -9.35 6.40
N ILE A 17 24.97 -10.02 5.47
CA ILE A 17 24.70 -11.43 5.15
C ILE A 17 24.99 -12.32 6.37
N LEU A 18 26.09 -12.08 7.09
CA LEU A 18 26.43 -12.82 8.30
C LEU A 18 25.33 -12.67 9.36
N ARG A 19 24.88 -11.43 9.62
CA ARG A 19 23.78 -11.17 10.55
C ARG A 19 22.51 -11.90 10.12
N LYS A 20 22.13 -11.83 8.84
CA LYS A 20 20.95 -12.53 8.31
C LYS A 20 21.03 -14.05 8.47
N LYS A 21 22.22 -14.64 8.27
CA LYS A 21 22.46 -16.06 8.54
C LYS A 21 22.28 -16.41 10.01
N LEU A 22 22.83 -15.60 10.92
CA LEU A 22 22.71 -15.80 12.36
C LEU A 22 21.24 -15.65 12.82
N GLU A 23 20.56 -14.60 12.37
CA GLU A 23 19.13 -14.38 12.63
C GLU A 23 18.28 -15.58 12.15
N LYS A 24 18.56 -16.11 10.95
CA LYS A 24 17.85 -17.29 10.44
C LYS A 24 18.12 -18.55 11.27
N LEU A 25 19.37 -18.79 11.70
CA LEU A 25 19.71 -19.91 12.58
C LEU A 25 19.01 -19.80 13.94
N ALA A 26 18.82 -18.58 14.43
CA ALA A 26 18.16 -18.30 15.69
C ALA A 26 16.62 -18.42 15.63
N ASN A 27 16.02 -18.69 14.46
CA ASN A 27 14.58 -19.00 14.36
C ASN A 27 14.22 -20.35 15.02
N ASN A 28 15.20 -21.16 15.44
CA ASN A 28 14.95 -22.32 16.29
C ASN A 28 14.36 -21.87 17.64
N PRO A 29 13.29 -22.52 18.16
CA PRO A 29 12.74 -22.29 19.50
C PRO A 29 13.74 -22.21 20.65
N ASP A 30 14.93 -22.79 20.50
CA ASP A 30 16.02 -22.74 21.50
C ASP A 30 16.65 -21.34 21.65
N TYR A 31 16.48 -20.44 20.66
CA TYR A 31 17.12 -19.12 20.61
C TYR A 31 16.14 -17.93 20.56
N LYS A 32 14.97 -18.07 21.18
CA LYS A 32 13.86 -17.08 21.12
C LYS A 32 14.21 -15.63 21.47
N ASP A 33 15.26 -15.41 22.28
CA ASP A 33 15.69 -14.08 22.74
C ASP A 33 16.93 -13.55 22.02
N PHE A 34 17.37 -14.23 20.96
CA PHE A 34 18.51 -13.76 20.15
C PHE A 34 18.15 -12.54 19.32
N TYR A 35 18.96 -11.48 19.43
CA TYR A 35 18.81 -10.27 18.62
C TYR A 35 20.15 -9.55 18.46
N ILE A 36 20.42 -9.08 17.24
CA ILE A 36 21.61 -8.29 16.92
C ILE A 36 21.16 -6.83 16.65
N PRO A 37 21.44 -5.88 17.56
CA PRO A 37 21.10 -4.46 17.39
C PRO A 37 21.78 -3.84 16.17
N SER A 38 23.08 -4.12 16.01
CA SER A 38 23.93 -3.66 14.91
C SER A 38 25.04 -4.68 14.66
N LEU A 39 25.44 -4.84 13.41
CA LEU A 39 26.66 -5.57 13.03
C LEU A 39 27.26 -4.87 11.81
N SER A 40 28.12 -3.90 12.09
CA SER A 40 28.70 -2.98 11.11
C SER A 40 30.10 -2.57 11.58
N SER A 41 30.95 -2.16 10.63
CA SER A 41 32.23 -1.49 10.91
C SER A 41 32.13 0.03 10.96
N ARG A 42 30.95 0.59 10.62
CA ARG A 42 30.70 2.03 10.57
C ARG A 42 29.78 2.52 11.68
N THR A 43 28.83 1.67 12.10
CA THR A 43 27.79 2.05 13.07
C THR A 43 27.69 1.03 14.20
N ILE A 44 27.34 1.52 15.38
CA ILE A 44 27.07 0.70 16.55
C ILE A 44 25.85 1.26 17.28
N VAL A 45 24.97 0.38 17.76
CA VAL A 45 23.71 0.76 18.42
C VAL A 45 23.70 0.31 19.87
N TYR A 46 23.78 1.27 20.78
CA TYR A 46 23.51 1.09 22.21
C TYR A 46 22.04 1.42 22.50
N LYS A 47 21.26 0.41 22.88
CA LYS A 47 19.83 0.57 23.18
C LYS A 47 19.37 -0.38 24.26
N GLY A 48 18.38 0.05 25.04
CA GLY A 48 17.83 -0.79 26.10
C GLY A 48 16.51 -0.31 26.65
N LEU A 49 15.96 -1.11 27.57
CA LEU A 49 14.76 -0.77 28.33
C LEU A 49 15.10 0.12 29.52
N VAL A 50 15.62 1.31 29.23
CA VAL A 50 16.05 2.30 30.21
C VAL A 50 15.39 3.65 29.92
N THR A 51 15.24 4.48 30.94
CA THR A 51 14.89 5.88 30.70
C THR A 51 16.04 6.57 29.99
N ALA A 52 15.75 7.50 29.06
CA ALA A 52 16.79 8.13 28.24
C ALA A 52 17.96 8.73 29.07
N PRO A 53 17.72 9.41 30.22
CA PRO A 53 18.82 9.92 31.06
C PRO A 53 19.71 8.84 31.69
N LYS A 54 19.24 7.59 31.77
CA LYS A 54 19.95 6.46 32.38
C LYS A 54 20.72 5.61 31.38
N LEU A 55 20.67 5.92 30.08
CA LEU A 55 21.39 5.16 29.06
C LEU A 55 22.91 5.19 29.29
N ARG A 56 23.46 6.37 29.57
CA ARG A 56 24.89 6.55 29.89
C ARG A 56 25.29 5.83 31.17
N ASP A 57 24.44 5.82 32.19
CA ASP A 57 24.70 5.11 33.45
C ASP A 57 24.68 3.59 33.26
N PHE A 58 23.91 3.09 32.30
CA PHE A 58 23.73 1.67 32.02
C PHE A 58 24.88 1.07 31.18
N TYR A 59 25.36 1.81 30.18
CA TYR A 59 26.47 1.40 29.31
C TYR A 59 27.74 2.18 29.66
N TYR A 60 28.66 1.55 30.39
CA TYR A 60 29.93 2.17 30.79
C TYR A 60 30.79 2.61 29.59
N ASP A 61 30.67 1.95 28.45
CA ASP A 61 31.37 2.31 27.22
C ASP A 61 31.01 3.75 26.76
N LEU A 62 29.78 4.22 27.04
CA LEU A 62 29.34 5.59 26.73
C LEU A 62 29.87 6.65 27.72
N GLN A 63 30.59 6.22 28.75
CA GLN A 63 31.29 7.10 29.69
C GLN A 63 32.77 7.20 29.37
N ASP A 64 33.30 6.32 28.53
CA ASP A 64 34.69 6.28 28.14
C ASP A 64 35.03 7.47 27.23
N GLU A 65 36.20 8.08 27.46
CA GLU A 65 36.69 9.20 26.66
C GLU A 65 37.17 8.75 25.28
N ASP A 66 37.56 7.47 25.13
CA ASP A 66 37.93 6.88 23.84
C ASP A 66 36.71 6.65 22.92
N TYR A 67 35.47 6.79 23.44
CA TYR A 67 34.25 6.71 22.65
C TYR A 67 34.01 8.02 21.88
N GLU A 68 34.71 8.18 20.77
CA GLU A 68 34.54 9.32 19.86
C GLU A 68 33.60 8.98 18.68
N THR A 69 32.82 9.96 18.23
CA THR A 69 31.95 9.80 17.06
C THR A 69 31.75 11.11 16.30
N ALA A 70 31.63 11.02 14.98
CA ALA A 70 31.27 12.14 14.12
C ALA A 70 29.76 12.42 14.10
N PHE A 71 28.92 11.47 14.53
CA PHE A 71 27.47 11.63 14.55
C PHE A 71 26.78 10.80 15.64
N ALA A 72 25.54 11.15 15.95
CA ALA A 72 24.68 10.36 16.83
C ALA A 72 23.22 10.40 16.36
N ILE A 73 22.52 9.26 16.50
CA ILE A 73 21.06 9.18 16.38
C ILE A 73 20.53 8.68 17.72
N PHE A 74 19.63 9.44 18.33
CA PHE A 74 18.99 9.09 19.60
C PHE A 74 17.48 8.95 19.42
N HIS A 75 16.85 8.15 20.28
CA HIS A 75 15.41 7.96 20.24
C HIS A 75 14.87 7.52 21.59
N GLN A 76 13.70 8.04 21.97
CA GLN A 76 12.92 7.56 23.10
C GLN A 76 11.53 7.12 22.62
N ARG A 77 11.19 5.85 22.89
CA ARG A 77 9.93 5.24 22.43
C ARG A 77 8.86 5.31 23.51
N TYR A 78 7.64 5.68 23.11
CA TYR A 78 6.43 5.45 23.89
C TYR A 78 5.70 4.21 23.32
N SER A 79 5.37 3.25 24.17
CA SER A 79 4.75 1.99 23.78
C SER A 79 3.32 1.94 24.29
N THR A 80 2.37 1.48 23.47
CA THR A 80 1.00 1.16 23.92
C THR A 80 0.93 -0.16 24.69
N ASN A 81 1.98 -0.99 24.62
CA ASN A 81 2.09 -2.24 25.36
C ASN A 81 2.79 -2.04 26.71
N THR A 82 2.27 -2.71 27.74
CA THR A 82 2.84 -2.75 29.10
C THR A 82 4.02 -3.73 29.22
N PHE A 83 4.13 -4.71 28.31
CA PHE A 83 5.23 -5.67 28.33
C PHE A 83 6.44 -5.13 27.56
N PRO A 84 7.58 -4.94 28.23
CA PRO A 84 8.72 -4.31 27.59
C PRO A 84 9.52 -5.35 26.80
N ASN A 85 10.01 -4.95 25.62
CA ASN A 85 10.77 -5.83 24.74
C ASN A 85 11.99 -5.09 24.21
N TRP A 86 13.19 -5.56 24.60
CA TRP A 86 14.48 -4.96 24.25
C TRP A 86 14.66 -4.78 22.74
N ARG A 87 14.21 -5.75 21.94
CA ARG A 87 14.39 -5.73 20.48
C ARG A 87 13.68 -4.56 19.81
N LEU A 88 12.59 -4.07 20.41
CA LEU A 88 11.73 -3.01 19.90
C LEU A 88 12.21 -1.61 20.31
N ALA A 89 13.26 -1.51 21.14
CA ALA A 89 13.91 -0.24 21.39
C ALA A 89 14.58 0.25 20.09
N HIS A 90 14.63 1.57 19.93
CA HIS A 90 15.33 2.26 18.85
C HIS A 90 16.68 2.80 19.36
N PRO A 91 17.61 3.20 18.49
CA PRO A 91 17.56 3.09 17.03
C PRO A 91 17.50 1.65 16.49
N PHE A 92 17.07 1.50 15.25
CA PHE A 92 17.32 0.29 14.47
C PHE A 92 18.65 0.42 13.71
N ARG A 93 18.90 -0.39 12.66
CA ARG A 93 20.23 -0.46 12.04
C ARG A 93 20.55 0.77 11.22
N MET A 94 19.57 1.27 10.48
CA MET A 94 19.72 2.43 9.60
C MET A 94 18.80 3.59 9.99
N LEU A 95 17.77 3.37 10.81
CA LEU A 95 16.85 4.45 11.16
C LEU A 95 16.37 4.49 12.62
N ALA A 96 15.95 5.68 13.02
CA ALA A 96 15.04 5.92 14.13
C ALA A 96 13.76 6.60 13.59
N HIS A 97 12.62 6.21 14.13
CA HIS A 97 11.32 6.66 13.61
C HIS A 97 10.41 7.06 14.77
N ASN A 98 10.04 8.34 14.78
CA ASN A 98 8.98 8.86 15.62
C ASN A 98 7.70 8.92 14.78
N GLY A 99 6.73 8.05 15.06
CA GLY A 99 5.57 7.94 14.21
C GLY A 99 4.89 6.58 14.22
N GLU A 100 4.03 6.36 13.23
CA GLU A 100 3.37 5.10 12.95
C GLU A 100 3.15 4.96 11.44
N ILE A 101 3.49 3.80 10.85
CA ILE A 101 3.23 3.52 9.43
C ILE A 101 1.86 2.85 9.29
N ASN A 102 0.86 3.59 8.80
CA ASN A 102 -0.52 3.12 8.71
C ASN A 102 -0.79 2.23 7.49
N THR A 103 0.13 2.18 6.51
CA THR A 103 0.04 1.28 5.34
C THR A 103 0.82 -0.02 5.51
N ILE A 104 1.31 -0.33 6.73
CA ILE A 104 2.26 -1.41 6.97
C ILE A 104 1.83 -2.79 6.42
N SER A 105 0.55 -3.15 6.53
CA SER A 105 0.03 -4.42 6.02
C SER A 105 0.19 -4.54 4.50
N ALA A 106 -0.16 -3.48 3.76
CA ALA A 106 0.05 -3.44 2.31
C ALA A 106 1.54 -3.52 1.98
N ASN A 107 2.36 -2.76 2.68
CA ASN A 107 3.81 -2.70 2.42
C ASN A 107 4.47 -4.07 2.57
N ARG A 108 4.12 -4.81 3.64
CA ARG A 108 4.60 -6.19 3.86
C ARG A 108 4.11 -7.13 2.77
N ASN A 109 2.83 -7.06 2.41
CA ASN A 109 2.25 -7.88 1.36
C ASN A 109 2.92 -7.64 0.00
N TRP A 110 3.18 -6.38 -0.37
CA TRP A 110 3.83 -6.02 -1.61
C TRP A 110 5.31 -6.41 -1.65
N LEU A 111 6.05 -6.33 -0.54
CA LEU A 111 7.40 -6.87 -0.47
C LEU A 111 7.39 -8.40 -0.64
N LYS A 112 6.49 -9.11 0.04
CA LYS A 112 6.33 -10.56 -0.09
C LYS A 112 6.00 -10.99 -1.51
N ALA A 113 5.13 -10.24 -2.18
CA ALA A 113 4.77 -10.46 -3.58
C ALA A 113 5.96 -10.34 -4.56
N LYS A 114 7.06 -9.69 -4.15
CA LYS A 114 8.27 -9.47 -4.95
C LYS A 114 9.44 -10.39 -4.56
N TYR A 115 9.22 -11.46 -3.78
CA TYR A 115 10.30 -12.34 -3.34
C TYR A 115 10.99 -13.11 -4.47
N GLN A 116 10.33 -13.34 -5.62
CA GLN A 116 11.00 -13.93 -6.79
C GLN A 116 12.02 -12.96 -7.38
N ASP A 117 11.68 -11.68 -7.50
CA ASP A 117 12.61 -10.63 -7.96
C ASP A 117 13.89 -10.59 -7.10
N ILE A 118 13.76 -10.80 -5.78
CA ILE A 118 14.90 -10.88 -4.86
C ILE A 118 15.77 -12.10 -5.16
N ARG A 119 15.16 -13.26 -5.41
CA ARG A 119 15.90 -14.49 -5.75
C ARG A 119 16.66 -14.36 -7.08
N GLU A 120 16.09 -13.68 -8.07
CA GLU A 120 16.76 -13.44 -9.35
C GLU A 120 18.06 -12.64 -9.19
N VAL A 121 18.08 -11.65 -8.30
CA VAL A 121 19.25 -10.76 -8.12
C VAL A 121 20.24 -11.29 -7.08
N TRP A 122 19.75 -11.83 -5.96
CA TRP A 122 20.59 -12.31 -4.86
C TRP A 122 20.98 -13.79 -4.97
N GLY A 123 20.36 -14.55 -5.89
CA GLY A 123 20.62 -15.97 -6.09
C GLY A 123 20.44 -16.78 -4.80
N ASP A 124 21.36 -17.70 -4.52
CA ASP A 124 21.34 -18.55 -3.32
C ASP A 124 21.35 -17.76 -2.01
N LEU A 125 21.90 -16.54 -2.00
CA LEU A 125 21.92 -15.70 -0.79
C LEU A 125 20.52 -15.25 -0.37
N ALA A 126 19.56 -15.19 -1.30
CA ALA A 126 18.18 -14.84 -1.01
C ALA A 126 17.56 -15.78 0.03
N GLU A 127 18.02 -17.03 0.10
CA GLU A 127 17.56 -17.99 1.09
C GLU A 127 17.81 -17.51 2.53
N TYR A 128 18.90 -16.79 2.77
CA TYR A 128 19.24 -16.27 4.09
C TYR A 128 18.62 -14.91 4.39
N ILE A 129 18.31 -14.14 3.34
CA ILE A 129 17.82 -12.77 3.46
C ILE A 129 16.30 -12.72 3.61
N LEU A 130 15.58 -13.67 3.00
CA LEU A 130 14.13 -13.76 3.08
C LEU A 130 13.66 -14.45 4.37
N PRO A 131 12.54 -14.00 4.98
CA PRO A 131 11.74 -12.83 4.60
C PRO A 131 12.42 -11.49 4.97
N ILE A 132 12.16 -10.44 4.19
CA ILE A 132 12.69 -9.08 4.49
C ILE A 132 12.03 -8.50 5.74
N THR A 133 10.72 -8.67 5.86
CA THR A 133 9.90 -8.17 6.96
C THR A 133 9.08 -9.32 7.55
N ASN A 134 8.85 -9.29 8.86
CA ASN A 134 7.98 -10.25 9.54
C ASN A 134 6.72 -9.58 10.05
N ASP A 135 5.64 -10.35 10.17
CA ASP A 135 4.36 -9.83 10.68
C ASP A 135 4.44 -9.43 12.17
N THR A 136 5.38 -10.04 12.91
CA THR A 136 5.65 -9.77 14.32
C THR A 136 6.55 -8.55 14.56
N ASP A 137 7.18 -8.01 13.52
CA ASP A 137 8.02 -6.84 13.64
C ASP A 137 7.15 -5.61 13.97
N SER A 138 7.72 -4.59 14.61
CA SER A 138 7.07 -3.29 14.59
C SER A 138 7.04 -2.74 13.16
N ASP A 139 6.14 -1.81 12.92
CA ASP A 139 6.07 -1.03 11.68
C ASP A 139 7.42 -0.38 11.33
N SER A 140 8.06 0.20 12.33
CA SER A 140 9.34 0.89 12.26
C SER A 140 10.50 -0.06 11.97
N ALA A 141 10.50 -1.24 12.59
CA ALA A 141 11.47 -2.31 12.30
C ALA A 141 11.30 -2.84 10.87
N SER A 142 10.06 -2.92 10.38
CA SER A 142 9.80 -3.33 9.01
C SER A 142 10.31 -2.31 7.99
N LEU A 143 10.17 -1.02 8.28
CA LEU A 143 10.72 0.05 7.46
C LEU A 143 12.26 0.02 7.48
N ASP A 144 12.88 -0.16 8.65
CA ASP A 144 14.33 -0.31 8.78
C ASP A 144 14.86 -1.47 7.96
N ASN A 145 14.24 -2.65 8.09
CA ASN A 145 14.61 -3.83 7.31
C ASN A 145 14.47 -3.60 5.79
N ALA A 146 13.43 -2.87 5.35
CA ALA A 146 13.24 -2.54 3.95
C ALA A 146 14.31 -1.57 3.43
N VAL A 147 14.62 -0.51 4.18
CA VAL A 147 15.69 0.46 3.85
C VAL A 147 17.04 -0.24 3.79
N GLU A 148 17.38 -1.00 4.84
CA GLU A 148 18.64 -1.76 4.93
C GLU A 148 18.80 -2.74 3.77
N PHE A 149 17.73 -3.46 3.44
CA PHE A 149 17.74 -4.36 2.29
C PHE A 149 17.96 -3.63 0.97
N LEU A 150 17.32 -2.48 0.74
CA LEU A 150 17.53 -1.69 -0.48
C LEU A 150 18.97 -1.17 -0.57
N VAL A 151 19.53 -0.71 0.55
CA VAL A 151 20.91 -0.21 0.61
C VAL A 151 21.91 -1.32 0.28
N HIS A 152 21.81 -2.48 0.91
CA HIS A 152 22.69 -3.61 0.59
C HIS A 152 22.42 -4.25 -0.80
N SER A 153 21.27 -3.95 -1.40
CA SER A 153 20.94 -4.28 -2.78
C SER A 153 21.45 -3.25 -3.80
N GLY A 154 22.18 -2.22 -3.36
CA GLY A 154 22.89 -1.28 -4.22
C GLY A 154 22.23 0.08 -4.43
N LYS A 155 21.12 0.38 -3.74
CA LYS A 155 20.55 1.74 -3.72
C LYS A 155 21.29 2.58 -2.67
N ASP A 156 21.47 3.87 -2.93
CA ASP A 156 21.93 4.78 -1.87
C ASP A 156 20.79 5.04 -0.87
N ILE A 157 21.16 5.44 0.36
CA ILE A 157 20.18 5.63 1.44
C ILE A 157 19.20 6.78 1.15
N LEU A 158 19.63 7.82 0.43
CA LEU A 158 18.76 8.94 0.06
C LEU A 158 17.70 8.48 -0.92
N THR A 159 18.05 7.67 -1.93
CA THR A 159 17.09 7.01 -2.81
C THR A 159 16.15 6.13 -1.98
N ALA A 160 16.67 5.20 -1.18
CA ALA A 160 15.85 4.25 -0.43
C ALA A 160 14.78 4.95 0.44
N ILE A 161 15.16 6.00 1.16
CA ILE A 161 14.25 6.77 2.01
C ILE A 161 13.24 7.58 1.18
N ASN A 162 13.65 8.22 0.09
CA ASN A 162 12.76 9.05 -0.73
C ASN A 162 11.78 8.24 -1.58
N VAL A 163 12.09 6.99 -1.91
CA VAL A 163 11.18 6.13 -2.68
C VAL A 163 10.19 5.38 -1.80
N LEU A 164 10.59 5.01 -0.57
CA LEU A 164 9.70 4.35 0.38
C LEU A 164 8.77 5.36 1.08
N VAL A 165 9.27 6.55 1.43
CA VAL A 165 8.50 7.62 2.09
C VAL A 165 8.50 8.87 1.20
N PRO A 166 7.87 8.84 0.01
CA PRO A 166 7.89 9.98 -0.89
C PRO A 166 7.14 11.18 -0.30
N ARG A 167 7.50 12.40 -0.73
CA ARG A 167 6.65 13.58 -0.50
C ARG A 167 5.33 13.45 -1.26
N ALA A 168 4.32 14.25 -0.92
CA ALA A 168 3.16 14.40 -1.79
C ALA A 168 3.61 15.06 -3.10
N TRP A 169 3.42 14.39 -4.23
CA TRP A 169 3.96 14.82 -5.53
C TRP A 169 2.90 14.81 -6.64
N GLU A 170 1.89 13.95 -6.51
CA GLU A 170 0.90 13.66 -7.54
C GLU A 170 0.22 14.95 -8.05
N ASN A 171 -0.25 15.78 -7.11
CA ASN A 171 -0.96 17.02 -7.40
C ASN A 171 -0.12 18.30 -7.13
N ASP A 172 1.19 18.19 -6.82
CA ASP A 172 2.01 19.36 -6.46
C ASP A 172 2.55 20.07 -7.71
N THR A 173 1.91 21.17 -8.10
CA THR A 173 2.26 21.95 -9.30
C THR A 173 3.59 22.70 -9.19
N ARG A 174 4.24 22.70 -8.02
CA ARG A 174 5.50 23.43 -7.77
C ARG A 174 6.74 22.59 -8.09
N LEU A 175 6.60 21.28 -8.29
CA LEU A 175 7.73 20.40 -8.56
C LEU A 175 8.33 20.66 -9.94
N THR A 176 9.66 20.55 -10.03
CA THR A 176 10.34 20.53 -11.34
C THR A 176 9.92 19.29 -12.13
N PRO A 177 9.97 19.31 -13.48
CA PRO A 177 9.70 18.13 -14.29
C PRO A 177 10.57 16.92 -13.91
N GLU A 178 11.82 17.17 -13.55
CA GLU A 178 12.79 16.15 -13.16
C GLU A 178 12.45 15.53 -11.79
N GLU A 179 12.05 16.34 -10.80
CA GLU A 179 11.59 15.85 -9.49
C GLU A 179 10.29 15.05 -9.64
N ARG A 180 9.34 15.55 -10.43
CA ARG A 180 8.08 14.85 -10.71
C ARG A 180 8.34 13.51 -11.36
N ALA A 181 9.19 13.47 -12.38
CA ALA A 181 9.53 12.22 -13.06
C ALA A 181 10.23 11.21 -12.16
N PHE A 182 11.08 11.67 -11.23
CA PHE A 182 11.68 10.79 -10.22
C PHE A 182 10.61 10.06 -9.39
N TYR A 183 9.66 10.80 -8.81
CA TYR A 183 8.61 10.17 -8.01
C TYR A 183 7.64 9.33 -8.85
N GLU A 184 7.31 9.78 -10.07
CA GLU A 184 6.43 9.05 -10.98
C GLU A 184 7.05 7.73 -11.43
N TYR A 185 8.35 7.71 -11.73
CA TYR A 185 9.09 6.50 -12.03
C TYR A 185 9.03 5.51 -10.86
N PHE A 186 9.41 5.94 -9.65
CA PHE A 186 9.40 5.05 -8.48
C PHE A 186 7.99 4.69 -8.02
N ALA A 187 6.97 5.46 -8.39
CA ALA A 187 5.59 5.10 -8.13
C ALA A 187 5.12 3.86 -8.89
N CYS A 188 5.74 3.55 -10.04
CA CYS A 188 5.54 2.32 -10.79
C CYS A 188 6.09 1.09 -10.04
N ILE A 189 7.12 1.30 -9.21
CA ILE A 189 7.93 0.25 -8.57
C ILE A 189 7.47 -0.03 -7.13
N PHE A 190 7.35 1.02 -6.32
CA PHE A 190 7.11 0.93 -4.87
C PHE A 190 5.77 1.52 -4.46
N GLU A 191 5.18 0.92 -3.44
CA GLU A 191 4.08 1.44 -2.67
C GLU A 191 4.61 2.33 -1.54
N SER A 192 3.86 3.38 -1.18
CA SER A 192 4.31 4.37 -0.20
C SER A 192 4.10 3.85 1.21
N TRP A 193 5.11 4.01 2.05
CA TRP A 193 5.04 3.77 3.48
C TRP A 193 4.49 5.03 4.16
N ASP A 194 3.17 5.19 4.07
CA ASP A 194 2.46 6.34 4.60
C ASP A 194 2.18 6.20 6.11
N GLY A 195 1.94 7.34 6.74
CA GLY A 195 1.68 7.49 8.16
C GLY A 195 2.51 8.64 8.75
N PRO A 196 2.19 9.13 9.96
CA PRO A 196 3.02 10.12 10.62
C PRO A 196 4.43 9.59 10.78
N ALA A 197 5.45 10.30 10.29
CA ALA A 197 6.83 9.87 10.40
C ALA A 197 7.80 11.05 10.45
N ALA A 198 8.56 11.15 11.55
CA ALA A 198 9.84 11.84 11.58
C ALA A 198 10.94 10.78 11.66
N ILE A 199 11.74 10.71 10.62
CA ILE A 199 12.76 9.67 10.42
C ILE A 199 14.13 10.33 10.51
N ALA A 200 14.98 9.83 11.41
CA ALA A 200 16.42 10.04 11.36
C ALA A 200 17.06 8.78 10.77
N PHE A 201 17.97 8.92 9.81
CA PHE A 201 18.53 7.77 9.08
C PHE A 201 20.03 7.93 8.82
N THR A 202 20.73 6.81 8.66
CA THR A 202 22.14 6.78 8.26
C THR A 202 22.59 5.43 7.70
N ASP A 203 23.55 5.45 6.78
CA ASP A 203 24.32 4.28 6.31
C ASP A 203 25.78 4.30 6.81
N GLY A 204 26.09 5.20 7.75
CA GLY A 204 27.43 5.47 8.26
C GLY A 204 28.28 6.42 7.40
N LYS A 205 27.81 6.82 6.22
CA LYS A 205 28.45 7.85 5.37
C LYS A 205 27.58 9.11 5.26
N ILE A 206 26.29 8.91 5.08
CA ILE A 206 25.27 9.96 5.06
C ILE A 206 24.46 9.84 6.34
N ILE A 207 24.19 10.96 6.99
CA ILE A 207 23.19 11.07 8.06
C ILE A 207 22.15 12.09 7.67
N GLY A 208 20.88 11.83 7.97
CA GLY A 208 19.83 12.77 7.62
C GLY A 208 18.55 12.62 8.40
N GLY A 209 17.65 13.55 8.11
CA GLY A 209 16.32 13.65 8.68
C GLY A 209 15.29 13.86 7.58
N LYS A 210 14.12 13.22 7.71
CA LYS A 210 13.02 13.37 6.78
C LYS A 210 11.67 13.28 7.46
N LEU A 211 10.72 14.09 6.98
CA LEU A 211 9.31 13.97 7.34
C LEU A 211 8.48 13.22 6.29
N ASP A 212 7.39 12.62 6.76
CA ASP A 212 6.32 12.06 5.95
C ASP A 212 5.67 13.12 5.04
N ARG A 213 4.89 12.66 4.06
CA ARG A 213 4.24 13.51 3.05
C ARG A 213 3.35 14.63 3.61
N ASN A 214 2.83 14.48 4.83
CA ASN A 214 1.90 15.40 5.48
C ASN A 214 2.58 16.21 6.60
N GLY A 215 3.81 15.86 6.99
CA GLY A 215 4.55 16.55 8.05
C GLY A 215 3.87 16.42 9.41
N LEU A 216 3.36 15.23 9.74
CA LEU A 216 2.51 15.00 10.92
C LEU A 216 3.31 14.92 12.23
N ARG A 217 4.64 14.93 12.15
CA ARG A 217 5.54 14.93 13.30
C ARG A 217 6.49 16.12 13.24
N PRO A 218 6.84 16.72 14.39
CA PRO A 218 7.77 17.84 14.41
C PRO A 218 9.20 17.38 14.16
N ALA A 219 9.93 18.14 13.36
CA ALA A 219 11.38 18.04 13.23
C ALA A 219 11.97 19.44 13.08
N ARG A 220 12.79 19.85 14.04
CA ARG A 220 13.47 21.14 14.07
C ARG A 220 14.96 20.93 14.02
N TYR A 221 15.66 21.84 13.37
CA TYR A 221 17.11 21.76 13.26
C TYR A 221 17.80 23.08 13.57
N ILE A 222 19.02 22.97 14.09
CA ILE A 222 19.96 24.06 14.39
C ILE A 222 21.28 23.70 13.72
N ILE A 223 21.89 24.66 13.04
CA ILE A 223 23.19 24.53 12.39
C ILE A 223 24.11 25.61 12.96
N THR A 224 25.26 25.20 13.48
CA THR A 224 26.36 26.06 13.92
C THR A 224 27.53 25.98 12.92
N GLU A 225 28.70 26.51 13.27
CA GLU A 225 29.92 26.29 12.47
C GLU A 225 30.28 24.80 12.38
N ASP A 226 30.21 24.10 13.52
CA ASP A 226 30.77 22.75 13.67
C ASP A 226 29.71 21.66 13.88
N THR A 227 28.43 21.99 14.08
CA THR A 227 27.42 21.01 14.50
C THR A 227 26.08 21.23 13.83
N ILE A 228 25.41 20.11 13.52
CA ILE A 228 24.01 20.08 13.11
C ILE A 228 23.25 19.25 14.15
N LEU A 229 22.24 19.86 14.76
CA LEU A 229 21.30 19.16 15.62
C LEU A 229 19.93 19.14 14.93
N MET A 230 19.34 17.94 14.79
CA MET A 230 17.92 17.79 14.47
C MET A 230 17.23 17.04 15.61
N ALA A 231 16.09 17.55 16.07
CA ALA A 231 15.30 16.93 17.12
C ALA A 231 13.80 17.19 16.94
N SER A 232 12.97 16.46 17.68
CA SER A 232 11.51 16.67 17.71
C SER A 232 11.11 18.00 18.35
N GLU A 233 11.97 18.58 19.17
CA GLU A 233 11.73 19.83 19.91
C GLU A 233 12.96 20.75 19.87
N VAL A 234 12.77 22.03 20.20
CA VAL A 234 13.90 22.95 20.42
C VAL A 234 14.38 22.86 21.85
N GLY A 235 15.66 23.17 22.10
CA GLY A 235 16.21 23.24 23.46
C GLY A 235 16.61 21.89 24.06
N VAL A 236 16.76 20.85 23.23
CA VAL A 236 17.30 19.55 23.68
C VAL A 236 18.79 19.68 24.06
N ILE A 237 19.52 20.54 23.34
CA ILE A 237 20.89 20.95 23.63
C ILE A 237 20.93 22.47 23.54
N GLU A 238 21.58 23.13 24.50
CA GLU A 238 21.80 24.57 24.50
C GLU A 238 23.03 24.90 23.64
N PHE A 239 22.88 25.84 22.71
CA PHE A 239 23.96 26.42 21.92
C PHE A 239 24.05 27.92 22.24
N PRO A 240 25.26 28.50 22.36
CA PRO A 240 25.42 29.95 22.41
C PRO A 240 24.80 30.59 21.17
N GLU A 241 24.03 31.65 21.36
CA GLU A 241 23.19 32.22 20.31
C GLU A 241 24.00 32.89 19.20
N GLU A 242 25.23 33.30 19.52
CA GLU A 242 26.25 33.79 18.61
C GLU A 242 26.85 32.70 17.68
N GLU A 243 26.79 31.42 18.07
CA GLU A 243 27.31 30.30 17.26
C GLU A 243 26.28 29.76 16.27
N VAL A 244 25.01 30.14 16.43
CA VAL A 244 23.92 29.62 15.60
C VAL A 244 23.86 30.35 14.26
N LYS A 245 24.20 29.63 13.18
CA LYS A 245 24.10 30.12 11.80
C LYS A 245 22.68 30.03 11.26
N LEU A 246 21.97 28.94 11.55
CA LEU A 246 20.63 28.69 11.02
C LEU A 246 19.77 27.92 12.01
N LYS A 247 18.53 28.37 12.21
CA LYS A 247 17.46 27.62 12.88
C LYS A 247 16.33 27.39 11.87
N GLY A 248 15.85 26.15 11.79
CA GLY A 248 14.80 25.78 10.84
C GLY A 248 13.92 24.63 11.32
N ARG A 249 12.98 24.26 10.45
CA ARG A 249 12.10 23.10 10.64
C ARG A 249 11.88 22.39 9.32
N LEU A 250 11.70 21.09 9.36
CA LEU A 250 11.23 20.34 8.20
C LEU A 250 9.71 20.51 8.09
N GLY A 251 9.22 20.78 6.88
CA GLY A 251 7.81 20.73 6.52
C GLY A 251 7.41 19.38 5.90
N PRO A 252 6.17 19.28 5.39
CA PRO A 252 5.67 18.07 4.75
C PRO A 252 6.57 17.57 3.61
N GLY A 253 7.09 16.36 3.73
CA GLY A 253 7.98 15.73 2.75
C GLY A 253 9.42 16.24 2.75
N ASP A 254 9.75 17.26 3.54
CA ASP A 254 11.09 17.86 3.59
C ASP A 254 12.13 16.92 4.16
N LYS A 255 13.39 17.21 3.80
CA LYS A 255 14.56 16.42 4.13
C LYS A 255 15.81 17.28 4.26
N ILE A 256 16.70 16.82 5.12
CA ILE A 256 18.05 17.36 5.32
C ILE A 256 19.02 16.19 5.42
N ALA A 257 20.20 16.31 4.82
CA ALA A 257 21.24 15.29 4.90
C ALA A 257 22.62 15.95 5.03
N LEU A 258 23.53 15.26 5.69
CA LEU A 258 24.94 15.60 5.81
C LEU A 258 25.75 14.42 5.26
N ASP A 259 26.65 14.72 4.34
CA ASP A 259 27.72 13.81 3.94
C ASP A 259 28.90 13.97 4.88
N LEU A 260 29.21 12.90 5.62
CA LEU A 260 30.26 12.89 6.63
C LEU A 260 31.67 12.91 6.01
N GLU A 261 31.82 12.44 4.77
CA GLU A 261 33.13 12.46 4.09
C GLU A 261 33.46 13.87 3.59
N SER A 262 32.49 14.56 2.98
CA SER A 262 32.70 15.91 2.44
C SER A 262 32.38 17.05 3.40
N GLY A 263 31.67 16.78 4.50
CA GLY A 263 31.12 17.78 5.40
C GLY A 263 30.00 18.62 4.79
N LYS A 264 29.51 18.26 3.58
CA LYS A 264 28.49 19.05 2.88
C LYS A 264 27.08 18.73 3.39
N ILE A 265 26.34 19.79 3.70
CA ILE A 265 24.91 19.75 4.01
C ILE A 265 24.12 19.86 2.71
N TYR A 266 23.07 19.05 2.60
CA TYR A 266 22.11 19.08 1.51
C TYR A 266 20.70 19.27 2.04
N PHE A 267 19.97 20.23 1.47
CA PHE A 267 18.54 20.43 1.74
C PHE A 267 17.66 19.74 0.71
N SER A 268 16.33 19.82 0.89
CA SER A 268 15.31 19.13 0.07
C SER A 268 15.56 19.18 -1.44
N GLU A 269 15.83 20.36 -2.00
CA GLU A 269 16.04 20.56 -3.44
C GLU A 269 17.37 19.96 -3.90
N GLU A 270 18.48 20.25 -3.19
CA GLU A 270 19.80 19.72 -3.52
C GLU A 270 19.85 18.18 -3.47
N ILE A 271 19.14 17.57 -2.51
CA ILE A 271 19.05 16.11 -2.43
C ILE A 271 18.35 15.56 -3.68
N ILE A 272 17.26 16.17 -4.13
CA ILE A 272 16.59 15.71 -5.36
C ILE A 272 17.48 15.91 -6.56
N ASP A 273 18.15 17.05 -6.68
CA ASP A 273 19.09 17.32 -7.77
C ASP A 273 20.17 16.24 -7.83
N LEU A 274 20.73 15.82 -6.68
CA LEU A 274 21.67 14.70 -6.62
C LEU A 274 21.08 13.38 -7.13
N LEU A 275 19.84 13.07 -6.72
CA LEU A 275 19.16 11.82 -7.09
C LEU A 275 18.81 11.75 -8.57
N VAL A 276 18.54 12.89 -9.22
CA VAL A 276 18.17 12.94 -10.65
C VAL A 276 19.38 13.18 -11.57
N LYS A 277 20.48 13.77 -11.09
CA LYS A 277 21.62 14.24 -11.91
C LYS A 277 22.18 13.22 -12.91
N ASN A 278 22.25 11.95 -12.54
CA ASN A 278 22.86 10.89 -13.34
C ASN A 278 21.86 9.88 -13.89
N LYS A 279 20.56 10.21 -13.88
CA LYS A 279 19.48 9.29 -14.21
C LYS A 279 18.51 9.94 -15.19
N LYS A 280 17.99 9.13 -16.11
CA LYS A 280 17.11 9.56 -17.20
C LYS A 280 15.63 9.32 -16.87
N TYR A 281 15.23 9.54 -15.61
CA TYR A 281 13.86 9.26 -15.16
C TYR A 281 12.80 9.99 -15.98
N LYS A 282 13.07 11.26 -16.33
CA LYS A 282 12.19 12.07 -17.17
C LYS A 282 11.99 11.45 -18.55
N GLU A 283 13.08 11.13 -19.26
CA GLU A 283 13.01 10.46 -20.56
C GLU A 283 12.25 9.13 -20.45
N TRP A 284 12.53 8.33 -19.42
CA TRP A 284 11.87 7.04 -19.22
C TRP A 284 10.37 7.18 -18.99
N VAL A 285 9.95 8.14 -18.17
CA VAL A 285 8.54 8.42 -17.90
C VAL A 285 7.85 8.93 -19.17
N GLU A 286 8.40 9.94 -19.84
CA GLU A 286 7.80 10.55 -21.03
C GLU A 286 7.67 9.56 -22.20
N GLU A 287 8.63 8.65 -22.37
CA GLU A 287 8.63 7.69 -23.48
C GLU A 287 7.81 6.42 -23.21
N ASN A 288 7.60 6.03 -21.94
CA ASN A 288 7.07 4.70 -21.61
C ASN A 288 5.74 4.72 -20.85
N ILE A 289 5.47 5.74 -20.04
CA ILE A 289 4.18 5.84 -19.35
C ILE A 289 3.11 6.21 -20.36
N THR A 290 2.01 5.46 -20.34
CA THR A 290 0.84 5.73 -21.20
C THR A 290 -0.31 6.20 -20.32
N PRO A 291 -0.62 7.51 -20.28
CA PRO A 291 -1.86 7.99 -19.69
C PRO A 291 -3.04 7.39 -20.45
N PHE A 292 -3.98 6.77 -19.73
CA PHE A 292 -5.21 6.28 -20.34
C PHE A 292 -6.19 7.44 -20.48
N ILE A 293 -6.44 7.86 -21.72
CA ILE A 293 -7.42 8.89 -22.05
C ILE A 293 -8.52 8.20 -22.85
N PRO A 294 -9.73 8.05 -22.29
CA PRO A 294 -10.77 7.31 -22.97
C PRO A 294 -11.28 8.06 -24.20
N ALA A 295 -11.59 7.33 -25.27
CA ALA A 295 -12.16 7.92 -26.49
C ALA A 295 -13.55 8.56 -26.26
N LYS A 296 -14.29 8.05 -25.27
CA LYS A 296 -15.57 8.60 -24.79
C LYS A 296 -15.55 8.65 -23.27
N ASP A 297 -16.09 9.69 -22.66
CA ASP A 297 -16.13 9.81 -21.20
C ASP A 297 -17.09 8.81 -20.52
N VAL A 298 -18.12 8.37 -21.25
CA VAL A 298 -19.19 7.51 -20.72
C VAL A 298 -19.51 6.37 -21.69
N PRO A 299 -19.99 5.21 -21.16
CA PRO A 299 -20.35 4.07 -21.98
C PRO A 299 -21.66 4.31 -22.73
N GLU A 300 -21.78 3.70 -23.92
CA GLU A 300 -23.05 3.59 -24.63
C GLU A 300 -23.79 2.36 -24.11
N VAL A 301 -24.86 2.60 -23.36
CA VAL A 301 -25.66 1.55 -22.73
C VAL A 301 -27.11 1.73 -23.15
N GLU A 302 -27.70 0.69 -23.71
CA GLU A 302 -29.12 0.65 -24.03
C GLU A 302 -29.93 0.21 -22.80
N ARG A 303 -31.17 0.68 -22.69
CA ARG A 303 -32.11 0.16 -21.69
C ARG A 303 -32.43 -1.31 -21.95
N LYS A 304 -32.41 -2.10 -20.87
CA LYS A 304 -32.71 -3.53 -20.89
C LYS A 304 -33.47 -3.90 -19.62
N ASP A 305 -34.35 -4.90 -19.73
CA ASP A 305 -34.92 -5.55 -18.54
C ASP A 305 -33.84 -6.42 -17.90
N VAL A 306 -33.40 -6.02 -16.71
CA VAL A 306 -32.33 -6.67 -15.94
C VAL A 306 -32.82 -7.19 -14.60
N LEU A 307 -34.13 -7.43 -14.44
CA LEU A 307 -34.71 -7.82 -13.15
C LEU A 307 -34.06 -9.10 -12.59
N LYS A 308 -33.73 -10.07 -13.45
CA LYS A 308 -33.13 -11.34 -13.03
C LYS A 308 -31.71 -11.15 -12.54
N GLU A 309 -30.94 -10.34 -13.23
CA GLU A 309 -29.56 -9.99 -12.89
C GLU A 309 -29.54 -9.18 -11.59
N LEU A 310 -30.45 -8.22 -11.42
CA LEU A 310 -30.60 -7.47 -10.17
C LEU A 310 -30.86 -8.39 -8.98
N ILE A 311 -31.78 -9.35 -9.12
CA ILE A 311 -32.06 -10.35 -8.07
C ILE A 311 -30.81 -11.20 -7.78
N THR A 312 -30.16 -11.69 -8.84
CA THR A 312 -28.96 -12.55 -8.73
C THR A 312 -27.82 -11.85 -8.00
N PHE A 313 -27.56 -10.59 -8.34
CA PHE A 313 -26.54 -9.76 -7.69
C PHE A 313 -27.02 -9.17 -6.36
N GLY A 314 -28.26 -9.42 -5.96
CA GLY A 314 -28.82 -9.03 -4.67
C GLY A 314 -29.11 -7.54 -4.55
N TYR A 315 -29.55 -6.88 -5.63
CA TYR A 315 -30.12 -5.52 -5.58
C TYR A 315 -31.56 -5.55 -5.09
N ASP A 316 -31.85 -4.70 -4.12
CA ASP A 316 -33.23 -4.35 -3.76
C ASP A 316 -33.60 -2.90 -4.15
N LYS A 317 -34.87 -2.56 -3.97
CA LYS A 317 -35.39 -1.23 -4.31
C LYS A 317 -34.77 -0.13 -3.47
N ASP A 318 -34.37 -0.41 -2.23
CA ASP A 318 -33.80 0.60 -1.34
C ASP A 318 -32.35 0.88 -1.74
N GLU A 319 -31.58 -0.14 -2.09
CA GLU A 319 -30.23 0.00 -2.63
C GLU A 319 -30.23 0.77 -3.95
N ILE A 320 -31.18 0.47 -4.85
CA ILE A 320 -31.30 1.22 -6.11
C ILE A 320 -31.68 2.68 -5.86
N ASN A 321 -32.74 2.93 -5.10
CA ASN A 321 -33.30 4.29 -4.97
C ASN A 321 -32.54 5.17 -3.98
N MET A 322 -32.02 4.62 -2.89
CA MET A 322 -31.39 5.39 -1.84
C MET A 322 -29.86 5.44 -1.97
N VAL A 323 -29.25 4.51 -2.71
CA VAL A 323 -27.79 4.48 -2.93
C VAL A 323 -27.43 4.85 -4.36
N VAL A 324 -27.72 3.99 -5.34
CA VAL A 324 -27.27 4.20 -6.73
C VAL A 324 -27.86 5.47 -7.33
N LYS A 325 -29.17 5.65 -7.21
CA LYS A 325 -29.89 6.83 -7.71
C LYS A 325 -29.41 8.12 -7.06
N GLU A 326 -29.24 8.14 -5.74
CA GLU A 326 -28.76 9.34 -5.02
C GLU A 326 -27.34 9.73 -5.43
N MET A 327 -26.44 8.75 -5.59
CA MET A 327 -25.08 8.99 -6.09
C MET A 327 -25.08 9.52 -7.52
N ALA A 328 -25.94 8.99 -8.38
CA ALA A 328 -26.09 9.45 -9.76
C ALA A 328 -26.70 10.87 -9.86
N LEU A 329 -27.65 11.21 -8.98
CA LEU A 329 -28.27 12.54 -8.98
C LEU A 329 -27.36 13.62 -8.38
N LYS A 330 -26.70 13.34 -7.25
CA LYS A 330 -25.99 14.36 -6.46
C LYS A 330 -24.49 14.37 -6.67
N GLY A 331 -23.93 13.30 -7.22
CA GLY A 331 -22.47 13.13 -7.34
C GLY A 331 -21.75 13.02 -5.99
N ALA A 332 -22.47 12.62 -4.94
CA ALA A 332 -21.98 12.40 -3.60
C ALA A 332 -22.68 11.18 -2.97
N GLU A 333 -22.05 10.54 -1.99
CA GLU A 333 -22.68 9.45 -1.24
C GLU A 333 -23.95 9.92 -0.51
N PRO A 334 -24.96 9.05 -0.39
CA PRO A 334 -26.17 9.37 0.35
C PRO A 334 -25.87 9.64 1.83
N THR A 335 -26.52 10.67 2.39
CA THR A 335 -26.44 11.01 3.81
C THR A 335 -27.68 10.49 4.52
N TYR A 336 -27.46 9.72 5.59
CA TYR A 336 -28.51 9.17 6.46
C TYR A 336 -28.33 9.67 7.90
N SER A 337 -29.28 9.33 8.77
CA SER A 337 -29.23 9.59 10.21
C SER A 337 -29.66 8.34 10.99
N MET A 338 -29.51 8.36 12.32
CA MET A 338 -29.71 7.22 13.23
C MET A 338 -28.62 6.14 13.12
N GLY A 339 -28.64 5.18 14.06
CA GLY A 339 -27.75 4.01 14.04
C GLY A 339 -28.25 2.91 13.11
N ASN A 340 -27.36 1.98 12.74
CA ASN A 340 -27.77 0.77 12.02
C ASN A 340 -28.43 -0.21 13.01
N ASP A 341 -29.75 -0.35 12.91
CA ASP A 341 -30.58 -1.23 13.74
C ASP A 341 -30.83 -2.61 13.12
N THR A 342 -30.24 -2.87 11.94
CA THR A 342 -30.33 -4.19 11.30
C THR A 342 -29.38 -5.20 11.95
N PRO A 343 -29.71 -6.50 11.95
CA PRO A 343 -28.80 -7.54 12.42
C PRO A 343 -27.45 -7.48 11.68
N ILE A 344 -26.36 -7.79 12.38
CA ILE A 344 -25.07 -8.05 11.73
C ILE A 344 -25.23 -9.15 10.68
N SER A 345 -24.44 -9.11 9.60
CA SER A 345 -24.69 -9.91 8.38
C SER A 345 -24.87 -11.40 8.66
N VAL A 346 -24.01 -12.00 9.51
CA VAL A 346 -24.09 -13.42 9.88
C VAL A 346 -25.37 -13.81 10.64
N LEU A 347 -26.07 -12.86 11.27
CA LEU A 347 -27.34 -13.09 11.96
C LEU A 347 -28.56 -12.69 11.11
N SER A 348 -28.33 -12.20 9.89
CA SER A 348 -29.40 -11.84 8.98
C SER A 348 -30.16 -13.09 8.51
N ARG A 349 -31.49 -12.98 8.45
CA ARG A 349 -32.34 -13.99 7.79
C ARG A 349 -32.46 -13.78 6.29
N LYS A 350 -32.00 -12.65 5.78
CA LYS A 350 -31.95 -12.32 4.36
C LYS A 350 -30.52 -12.50 3.85
N PRO A 351 -30.33 -12.98 2.61
CA PRO A 351 -29.02 -13.00 1.98
C PRO A 351 -28.38 -11.62 1.98
N LYS A 352 -27.08 -11.57 2.25
CA LYS A 352 -26.23 -10.39 2.31
C LYS A 352 -25.13 -10.47 1.26
N MET A 353 -24.60 -9.33 0.90
CA MET A 353 -23.37 -9.26 0.11
C MET A 353 -22.17 -9.59 0.98
N LEU A 354 -21.17 -10.27 0.41
CA LEU A 354 -19.94 -10.62 1.13
C LEU A 354 -19.27 -9.39 1.75
N ALA A 355 -19.19 -8.28 1.01
CA ALA A 355 -18.60 -7.03 1.50
C ALA A 355 -19.20 -6.59 2.85
N SER A 356 -20.50 -6.83 3.08
CA SER A 356 -21.17 -6.42 4.33
C SER A 356 -20.62 -7.10 5.60
N TYR A 357 -19.98 -8.27 5.47
CA TYR A 357 -19.32 -8.98 6.57
C TYR A 357 -18.00 -8.33 6.99
N PHE A 358 -17.44 -7.45 6.15
CA PHE A 358 -16.17 -6.77 6.37
C PHE A 358 -16.41 -5.34 6.85
N LYS A 359 -15.91 -4.99 8.03
CA LYS A 359 -16.04 -3.64 8.58
C LYS A 359 -14.76 -2.86 8.35
N GLN A 360 -14.89 -1.65 7.79
CA GLN A 360 -13.74 -0.76 7.56
C GLN A 360 -13.04 -0.45 8.88
N ARG A 361 -11.72 -0.66 8.92
CA ARG A 361 -10.92 -0.18 10.04
C ARG A 361 -10.73 1.33 9.93
N PHE A 362 -10.56 1.98 11.07
CA PHE A 362 -10.25 3.41 11.15
C PHE A 362 -9.19 3.63 12.23
N ALA A 363 -8.43 4.72 12.09
CA ALA A 363 -7.41 5.10 13.03
C ALA A 363 -8.02 5.78 14.26
N GLN A 364 -7.50 5.45 15.44
CA GLN A 364 -7.90 6.09 16.69
C GLN A 364 -6.67 6.24 17.60
N VAL A 365 -6.40 7.48 18.02
CA VAL A 365 -5.28 7.88 18.91
C VAL A 365 -3.88 7.70 18.32
N THR A 366 -3.55 6.54 17.76
CA THR A 366 -2.18 6.16 17.37
C THR A 366 -1.67 6.98 16.16
N ASN A 367 -2.53 7.17 15.17
CA ASN A 367 -2.32 8.07 14.04
C ASN A 367 -3.59 8.89 13.73
N PRO A 368 -3.46 10.12 13.19
CA PRO A 368 -4.60 10.96 12.83
C PRO A 368 -5.19 10.54 11.47
N PRO A 369 -6.51 10.64 11.28
CA PRO A 369 -7.12 10.62 9.96
C PRO A 369 -6.77 11.88 9.17
N ILE A 370 -6.93 11.82 7.84
CA ILE A 370 -6.75 12.96 6.92
C ILE A 370 -8.12 13.58 6.61
N ASP A 371 -8.18 14.89 6.37
CA ASP A 371 -9.39 15.55 5.85
C ASP A 371 -9.46 15.39 4.31
N PRO A 372 -10.36 14.53 3.78
CA PRO A 372 -10.39 14.23 2.35
C PRO A 372 -10.92 15.37 1.48
N ILE A 373 -11.43 16.45 2.11
CA ILE A 373 -11.96 17.63 1.44
C ILE A 373 -10.92 18.75 1.47
N ARG A 374 -10.41 19.10 2.66
CA ARG A 374 -9.48 20.23 2.84
C ARG A 374 -8.04 19.88 2.48
N GLU A 375 -7.64 18.63 2.68
CA GLU A 375 -6.29 18.14 2.41
C GLU A 375 -6.25 17.25 1.16
N LYS A 376 -7.24 17.38 0.27
CA LYS A 376 -7.35 16.59 -0.97
C LYS A 376 -6.08 16.64 -1.83
N ALA A 377 -5.32 17.73 -1.78
CA ALA A 377 -4.09 17.91 -2.55
C ALA A 377 -3.02 16.85 -2.27
N VAL A 378 -2.95 16.32 -1.03
CA VAL A 378 -1.97 15.26 -0.68
C VAL A 378 -2.46 13.85 -1.03
N MET A 379 -3.73 13.71 -1.42
CA MET A 379 -4.36 12.43 -1.71
C MET A 379 -4.41 12.13 -3.21
N SER A 380 -4.40 10.85 -3.56
CA SER A 380 -4.44 10.43 -4.97
C SER A 380 -5.14 9.09 -5.18
N LEU A 381 -5.98 9.04 -6.22
CA LEU A 381 -6.61 7.83 -6.76
C LEU A 381 -5.90 7.31 -8.03
N LYS A 382 -4.78 7.94 -8.43
CA LYS A 382 -3.99 7.55 -9.59
C LYS A 382 -3.57 6.10 -9.46
N THR A 383 -3.80 5.31 -10.50
CA THR A 383 -3.59 3.87 -10.52
C THR A 383 -2.76 3.48 -11.73
N TYR A 384 -1.78 2.62 -11.49
CA TYR A 384 -0.87 2.08 -12.50
C TYR A 384 -1.27 0.64 -12.81
N VAL A 385 -1.46 0.37 -14.10
CA VAL A 385 -1.96 -0.90 -14.62
C VAL A 385 -0.90 -1.55 -15.49
N GLY A 386 -0.68 -2.84 -15.24
CA GLY A 386 0.29 -3.69 -15.93
C GLY A 386 1.17 -4.46 -14.96
N LYS A 387 2.25 -5.03 -15.50
CA LYS A 387 3.26 -5.74 -14.72
C LYS A 387 4.24 -4.78 -14.05
N LYS A 388 4.84 -5.20 -12.94
CA LYS A 388 6.01 -4.57 -12.34
C LYS A 388 7.26 -5.39 -12.65
N GLU A 389 8.29 -4.71 -13.15
CA GLU A 389 9.59 -5.33 -13.38
C GLU A 389 10.32 -5.53 -12.04
N ASN A 390 11.49 -6.16 -12.08
CA ASN A 390 12.28 -6.44 -10.88
C ASN A 390 12.69 -5.13 -10.17
N PHE A 391 12.14 -4.90 -8.97
CA PHE A 391 12.27 -3.63 -8.24
C PHE A 391 13.69 -3.30 -7.75
N LEU A 392 14.61 -4.27 -7.82
CA LEU A 392 16.01 -4.04 -7.49
C LEU A 392 16.77 -3.37 -8.63
N LEU A 393 16.30 -3.55 -9.87
CA LEU A 393 16.89 -2.97 -11.07
C LEU A 393 16.25 -1.62 -11.41
N GLU A 394 17.03 -0.69 -11.95
CA GLU A 394 16.55 0.59 -12.45
C GLU A 394 16.66 0.62 -13.98
N THR A 395 15.54 0.39 -14.65
CA THR A 395 15.44 0.31 -16.11
C THR A 395 14.20 1.08 -16.61
N PRO A 396 14.18 1.53 -17.89
CA PRO A 396 13.01 2.20 -18.46
C PRO A 396 11.76 1.32 -18.51
N GLN A 397 11.89 -0.01 -18.48
CA GLN A 397 10.78 -0.94 -18.58
C GLN A 397 9.78 -0.80 -17.42
N HIS A 398 10.22 -0.36 -16.24
CA HIS A 398 9.32 -0.06 -15.12
C HIS A 398 8.25 0.97 -15.46
N ALA A 399 8.57 1.92 -16.34
CA ALA A 399 7.66 2.98 -16.75
C ALA A 399 6.66 2.52 -17.83
N LYS A 400 6.75 1.28 -18.36
CA LYS A 400 5.80 0.75 -19.37
C LYS A 400 4.47 0.32 -18.73
N GLN A 401 3.78 1.28 -18.11
CA GLN A 401 2.51 1.07 -17.44
C GLN A 401 1.45 2.03 -17.97
N ILE A 402 0.21 1.58 -17.89
CA ILE A 402 -0.96 2.37 -18.26
C ILE A 402 -1.47 3.07 -17.00
N VAL A 403 -1.68 4.38 -17.06
CA VAL A 403 -2.01 5.18 -15.88
C VAL A 403 -3.43 5.73 -15.97
N PHE A 404 -4.24 5.42 -14.97
CA PHE A 404 -5.61 5.90 -14.81
C PHE A 404 -5.67 6.90 -13.65
N ASP A 405 -6.49 7.94 -13.78
CA ASP A 405 -6.71 8.92 -12.70
C ASP A 405 -7.64 8.42 -11.59
N SER A 406 -8.40 7.35 -11.87
CA SER A 406 -9.34 6.72 -10.96
C SER A 406 -9.25 5.20 -11.07
N PRO A 407 -9.46 4.44 -9.98
CA PRO A 407 -9.59 2.99 -10.05
C PRO A 407 -10.93 2.56 -10.66
N ILE A 408 -11.84 3.48 -10.96
CA ILE A 408 -13.16 3.19 -11.53
C ILE A 408 -13.07 3.34 -13.04
N ILE A 409 -13.44 2.28 -13.75
CA ILE A 409 -13.59 2.29 -15.19
C ILE A 409 -15.00 1.85 -15.57
N PHE A 410 -15.42 2.17 -16.78
CA PHE A 410 -16.68 1.73 -17.36
C PHE A 410 -16.48 0.85 -18.60
N ASP A 411 -17.57 0.26 -19.11
CA ASP A 411 -17.54 -0.67 -20.23
C ASP A 411 -16.79 -0.13 -21.45
N ASN A 412 -16.95 1.15 -21.81
CA ASN A 412 -16.21 1.79 -22.91
C ASN A 412 -14.69 1.78 -22.66
N GLU A 413 -14.26 2.16 -21.45
CA GLU A 413 -12.84 2.20 -21.07
C GLU A 413 -12.25 0.77 -21.06
N MET A 414 -13.01 -0.21 -20.55
CA MET A 414 -12.61 -1.62 -20.53
C MET A 414 -12.50 -2.21 -21.94
N GLN A 415 -13.47 -1.94 -22.82
CA GLN A 415 -13.45 -2.42 -24.20
C GLN A 415 -12.31 -1.78 -25.01
N GLU A 416 -12.06 -0.48 -24.82
CA GLU A 416 -10.92 0.21 -25.42
C GLU A 416 -9.58 -0.41 -24.98
N LEU A 417 -9.46 -0.75 -23.69
CA LEU A 417 -8.28 -1.44 -23.17
C LEU A 417 -8.10 -2.82 -23.81
N ILE A 418 -9.18 -3.61 -23.93
CA ILE A 418 -9.18 -4.94 -24.58
C ILE A 418 -8.75 -4.84 -26.05
N GLN A 419 -9.26 -3.84 -26.77
CA GLN A 419 -8.95 -3.64 -28.19
C GLN A 419 -7.52 -3.15 -28.42
N THR A 420 -7.00 -2.32 -27.50
CA THR A 420 -5.68 -1.73 -27.62
C THR A 420 -4.56 -2.70 -27.22
N TYR A 421 -4.81 -3.57 -26.23
CA TYR A 421 -3.82 -4.50 -25.68
C TYR A 421 -4.30 -5.96 -25.58
N PRO A 422 -4.85 -6.55 -26.66
CA PRO A 422 -5.45 -7.89 -26.63
C PRO A 422 -4.45 -8.99 -26.24
N GLU A 423 -3.17 -8.80 -26.57
CA GLU A 423 -2.10 -9.73 -26.23
C GLU A 423 -1.79 -9.74 -24.72
N LYS A 424 -2.00 -8.62 -24.01
CA LYS A 424 -1.71 -8.47 -22.58
C LYS A 424 -2.86 -8.90 -21.67
N ILE A 425 -4.06 -8.99 -22.21
CA ILE A 425 -5.29 -9.17 -21.43
C ILE A 425 -5.78 -10.62 -21.50
N GLN A 426 -6.32 -11.10 -20.37
CA GLN A 426 -7.10 -12.32 -20.29
C GLN A 426 -8.37 -12.07 -19.48
N ILE A 427 -9.52 -12.47 -20.04
CA ILE A 427 -10.79 -12.49 -19.32
C ILE A 427 -10.98 -13.88 -18.71
N ILE A 428 -11.31 -13.92 -17.43
CA ILE A 428 -11.56 -15.15 -16.67
C ILE A 428 -12.96 -15.03 -16.04
N PRO A 429 -13.92 -15.85 -16.50
CA PRO A 429 -15.23 -15.93 -15.88
C PRO A 429 -15.13 -16.39 -14.43
N THR A 430 -15.89 -15.74 -13.57
CA THR A 430 -15.97 -15.99 -12.12
C THR A 430 -17.32 -16.60 -11.77
N ILE A 431 -17.55 -17.80 -12.30
CA ILE A 431 -18.77 -18.57 -12.08
C ILE A 431 -18.45 -19.91 -11.42
N PHE A 432 -19.41 -20.45 -10.67
CA PHE A 432 -19.34 -21.79 -10.10
C PHE A 432 -20.61 -22.57 -10.42
N PRO A 433 -20.52 -23.90 -10.57
CA PRO A 433 -21.70 -24.75 -10.70
C PRO A 433 -22.69 -24.57 -9.54
N PRO A 434 -24.01 -24.58 -9.77
CA PRO A 434 -25.01 -24.14 -8.79
C PRO A 434 -25.30 -25.18 -7.69
N TYR A 435 -24.28 -25.56 -6.92
CA TYR A 435 -24.39 -26.40 -5.73
C TYR A 435 -23.35 -26.01 -4.67
N ASP A 436 -23.69 -26.19 -3.40
CA ASP A 436 -23.00 -25.56 -2.28
C ASP A 436 -21.50 -25.92 -2.15
N THR A 437 -21.11 -27.11 -2.59
CA THR A 437 -19.71 -27.59 -2.49
C THR A 437 -18.84 -27.20 -3.69
N ALA A 438 -19.38 -26.52 -4.71
CA ALA A 438 -18.63 -26.17 -5.92
C ALA A 438 -17.83 -24.87 -5.80
N LEU A 439 -18.19 -23.99 -4.85
CA LEU A 439 -17.60 -22.65 -4.75
C LEU A 439 -16.08 -22.69 -4.52
N GLU A 440 -15.63 -23.49 -3.55
CA GLU A 440 -14.21 -23.56 -3.21
C GLU A 440 -13.36 -24.18 -4.34
N PRO A 441 -13.73 -25.34 -4.94
CA PRO A 441 -13.03 -25.86 -6.11
C PRO A 441 -12.99 -24.88 -7.30
N ALA A 442 -14.08 -24.16 -7.56
CA ALA A 442 -14.12 -23.17 -8.64
C ALA A 442 -13.16 -21.99 -8.38
N LEU A 443 -13.00 -21.57 -7.12
CA LEU A 443 -11.99 -20.56 -6.75
C LEU A 443 -10.56 -21.06 -6.99
N ASP A 444 -10.28 -22.33 -6.69
CA ASP A 444 -8.96 -22.93 -6.96
C ASP A 444 -8.67 -23.01 -8.46
N GLU A 445 -9.67 -23.37 -9.27
CA GLU A 445 -9.56 -23.38 -10.73
C GLU A 445 -9.27 -21.98 -11.28
N ILE A 446 -9.97 -20.95 -10.79
CA ILE A 446 -9.71 -19.55 -11.18
C ILE A 446 -8.29 -19.15 -10.83
N CYS A 447 -7.80 -19.49 -9.63
CA CYS A 447 -6.43 -19.20 -9.24
C CYS A 447 -5.40 -19.86 -10.17
N GLN A 448 -5.64 -21.09 -10.58
CA GLN A 448 -4.77 -21.81 -11.53
C GLN A 448 -4.81 -21.18 -12.93
N ARG A 449 -6.00 -20.88 -13.46
CA ARG A 449 -6.15 -20.21 -14.77
C ARG A 449 -5.50 -18.83 -14.80
N VAL A 450 -5.54 -18.10 -13.69
CA VAL A 450 -4.81 -16.83 -13.54
C VAL A 450 -3.31 -17.07 -13.57
N GLU A 451 -2.80 -18.06 -12.82
CA GLU A 451 -1.37 -18.38 -12.83
C GLU A 451 -0.88 -18.76 -14.24
N GLU A 452 -1.63 -19.60 -14.95
CA GLU A 452 -1.33 -19.97 -16.34
C GLU A 452 -1.35 -18.77 -17.28
N ALA A 453 -2.33 -17.87 -17.15
CA ALA A 453 -2.41 -16.66 -17.95
C ALA A 453 -1.18 -15.76 -17.71
N VAL A 454 -0.80 -15.55 -16.45
CA VAL A 454 0.35 -14.72 -16.08
C VAL A 454 1.67 -15.35 -16.55
N ASP A 455 1.81 -16.67 -16.44
CA ASP A 455 2.98 -17.40 -16.95
C ASP A 455 3.09 -17.34 -18.49
N ASN A 456 1.94 -17.22 -19.18
CA ASN A 456 1.87 -16.95 -20.61
C ASN A 456 2.03 -15.46 -20.98
N GLY A 457 2.45 -14.61 -20.03
CA GLY A 457 2.79 -13.21 -20.27
C GLY A 457 1.61 -12.23 -20.21
N LYS A 458 0.45 -12.64 -19.69
CA LYS A 458 -0.69 -11.73 -19.47
C LYS A 458 -0.40 -10.78 -18.31
N GLU A 459 -0.54 -9.48 -18.56
CA GLU A 459 -0.24 -8.40 -17.59
C GLU A 459 -1.52 -7.85 -16.94
N ILE A 460 -2.70 -8.14 -17.53
CA ILE A 460 -3.99 -7.64 -17.06
C ILE A 460 -4.98 -8.81 -17.07
N ILE A 461 -5.55 -9.08 -15.90
CA ILE A 461 -6.54 -10.14 -15.69
C ILE A 461 -7.88 -9.48 -15.38
N ILE A 462 -8.88 -9.76 -16.21
CA ILE A 462 -10.26 -9.30 -15.99
C ILE A 462 -11.02 -10.48 -15.37
N LEU A 463 -11.37 -10.35 -14.09
CA LEU A 463 -12.28 -11.26 -13.40
C LEU A 463 -13.70 -10.75 -13.64
N SER A 464 -14.54 -11.54 -14.32
CA SER A 464 -15.87 -11.11 -14.75
C SER A 464 -16.97 -12.06 -14.29
N ASP A 465 -18.07 -11.54 -13.76
CA ASP A 465 -19.26 -12.31 -13.36
C ASP A 465 -20.41 -12.23 -14.39
N ARG A 466 -20.14 -11.72 -15.60
CA ARG A 466 -21.13 -11.56 -16.67
C ARG A 466 -21.72 -12.86 -17.23
N ASP A 467 -20.98 -13.95 -17.15
CA ASP A 467 -21.38 -15.26 -17.69
C ASP A 467 -22.37 -16.02 -16.77
N VAL A 468 -23.00 -15.29 -15.85
CA VAL A 468 -24.02 -15.85 -14.96
C VAL A 468 -25.18 -16.44 -15.75
N SER A 469 -25.56 -17.66 -15.40
CA SER A 469 -26.62 -18.40 -16.06
C SER A 469 -27.26 -19.42 -15.10
N ILE A 470 -28.28 -20.13 -15.59
CA ILE A 470 -28.92 -21.23 -14.83
C ILE A 470 -27.90 -22.34 -14.49
N GLU A 471 -26.86 -22.50 -15.30
CA GLU A 471 -25.83 -23.54 -15.14
C GLU A 471 -24.58 -23.03 -14.38
N GLY A 472 -24.48 -21.72 -14.11
CA GLY A 472 -23.33 -21.10 -13.48
C GLY A 472 -23.72 -19.89 -12.64
N ALA A 473 -23.65 -20.03 -11.32
CA ALA A 473 -23.88 -18.95 -10.36
C ALA A 473 -22.62 -18.06 -10.26
N PRO A 474 -22.77 -16.75 -9.96
CA PRO A 474 -21.62 -15.86 -9.87
C PRO A 474 -20.87 -16.11 -8.57
N ILE A 475 -19.56 -16.25 -8.63
CA ILE A 475 -18.72 -16.24 -7.44
C ILE A 475 -18.73 -14.80 -6.90
N PRO A 476 -18.96 -14.58 -5.59
CA PRO A 476 -18.82 -13.24 -5.01
C PRO A 476 -17.46 -12.65 -5.39
N MET A 477 -17.45 -11.51 -6.08
CA MET A 477 -16.25 -10.94 -6.71
C MET A 477 -15.16 -10.69 -5.69
N GLY A 478 -15.54 -10.35 -4.45
CA GLY A 478 -14.62 -10.27 -3.32
C GLY A 478 -13.82 -11.54 -3.04
N LEU A 479 -14.44 -12.72 -3.11
CA LEU A 479 -13.75 -14.00 -2.96
C LEU A 479 -12.80 -14.25 -4.13
N ALA A 480 -13.24 -14.00 -5.37
CA ALA A 480 -12.41 -14.20 -6.55
C ALA A 480 -11.16 -13.31 -6.51
N VAL A 481 -11.34 -12.00 -6.28
CA VAL A 481 -10.23 -11.04 -6.16
C VAL A 481 -9.31 -11.41 -4.98
N GLY A 482 -9.86 -11.70 -3.80
CA GLY A 482 -9.10 -12.05 -2.62
C GLY A 482 -8.29 -13.34 -2.80
N ALA A 483 -8.93 -14.41 -3.28
CA ALA A 483 -8.29 -15.71 -3.55
C ALA A 483 -7.12 -15.57 -4.52
N VAL A 484 -7.35 -14.92 -5.66
CA VAL A 484 -6.31 -14.68 -6.68
C VAL A 484 -5.18 -13.84 -6.12
N ASN A 485 -5.50 -12.77 -5.39
CA ASN A 485 -4.49 -11.90 -4.77
C ASN A 485 -3.63 -12.66 -3.75
N ALA A 486 -4.24 -13.44 -2.87
CA ALA A 486 -3.56 -14.24 -1.85
C ALA A 486 -2.73 -15.38 -2.47
N TYR A 487 -3.30 -16.13 -3.40
CA TYR A 487 -2.64 -17.22 -4.12
C TYR A 487 -1.39 -16.75 -4.87
N MET A 488 -1.54 -15.71 -5.70
CA MET A 488 -0.43 -15.17 -6.49
C MET A 488 0.63 -14.48 -5.63
N SER A 489 0.25 -13.94 -4.47
CA SER A 489 1.21 -13.38 -3.51
C SER A 489 2.07 -14.49 -2.87
N ARG A 490 1.47 -15.63 -2.51
CA ARG A 490 2.22 -16.81 -2.01
C ARG A 490 3.19 -17.37 -3.06
N LYS A 491 2.82 -17.32 -4.34
CA LYS A 491 3.68 -17.72 -5.47
C LYS A 491 4.78 -16.70 -5.78
N GLY A 492 4.70 -15.48 -5.25
CA GLY A 492 5.60 -14.37 -5.59
C GLY A 492 5.41 -13.84 -7.02
N LYS A 493 4.20 -13.97 -7.56
CA LYS A 493 3.82 -13.54 -8.92
C LYS A 493 2.82 -12.37 -8.92
N ARG A 494 2.30 -11.95 -7.75
CA ARG A 494 1.26 -10.90 -7.68
C ARG A 494 1.69 -9.56 -8.27
N SER A 495 2.97 -9.20 -8.22
CA SER A 495 3.48 -7.96 -8.83
C SER A 495 3.49 -7.98 -10.36
N LYS A 496 3.30 -9.14 -11.00
CA LYS A 496 3.45 -9.32 -12.45
C LYS A 496 2.19 -9.02 -13.26
N PHE A 497 1.08 -8.67 -12.61
CA PHE A 497 -0.16 -8.32 -13.30
C PHE A 497 -1.07 -7.42 -12.48
N SER A 498 -2.09 -6.86 -13.14
CA SER A 498 -3.17 -6.08 -12.54
C SER A 498 -4.50 -6.82 -12.63
N ILE A 499 -5.37 -6.64 -11.63
CA ILE A 499 -6.71 -7.25 -11.59
C ILE A 499 -7.74 -6.17 -11.93
N ILE A 500 -8.60 -6.45 -12.90
CA ILE A 500 -9.82 -5.67 -13.14
C ILE A 500 -10.99 -6.52 -12.64
N ALA A 501 -11.76 -5.98 -11.70
CA ALA A 501 -12.99 -6.60 -11.23
C ALA A 501 -14.17 -6.05 -12.03
N ASP A 502 -14.67 -6.84 -12.98
CA ASP A 502 -15.83 -6.53 -13.81
C ASP A 502 -17.05 -7.22 -13.19
N SER A 503 -17.84 -6.48 -12.42
CA SER A 503 -18.80 -7.10 -11.52
C SER A 503 -20.17 -6.43 -11.48
N GLY A 504 -21.19 -7.29 -11.54
CA GLY A 504 -22.58 -6.91 -11.36
C GLY A 504 -22.95 -6.69 -9.90
N GLU A 505 -22.21 -7.22 -8.92
CA GLU A 505 -22.59 -7.06 -7.50
C GLU A 505 -22.26 -5.66 -6.94
N VAL A 506 -21.27 -4.98 -7.52
CA VAL A 506 -20.63 -3.79 -6.95
C VAL A 506 -21.43 -2.53 -7.25
N ARG A 507 -21.73 -1.72 -6.21
CA ARG A 507 -22.66 -0.59 -6.34
C ARG A 507 -22.38 0.63 -5.47
N ASP A 508 -21.57 0.48 -4.43
CA ASP A 508 -21.34 1.52 -3.43
C ASP A 508 -19.86 1.69 -3.12
N THR A 509 -19.53 2.72 -2.35
CA THR A 509 -18.14 3.03 -2.00
C THR A 509 -17.50 1.95 -1.15
N HIS A 510 -18.27 1.24 -0.33
CA HIS A 510 -17.77 0.20 0.56
C HIS A 510 -17.38 -1.06 -0.21
N SER A 511 -18.26 -1.57 -1.08
CA SER A 511 -18.03 -2.72 -1.94
C SER A 511 -16.83 -2.50 -2.88
N ILE A 512 -16.70 -1.29 -3.44
CA ILE A 512 -15.55 -0.91 -4.27
C ILE A 512 -14.26 -0.86 -3.43
N ALA A 513 -14.29 -0.20 -2.26
CA ALA A 513 -13.13 -0.14 -1.37
C ALA A 513 -12.71 -1.52 -0.85
N PHE A 514 -13.67 -2.44 -0.68
CA PHE A 514 -13.43 -3.83 -0.31
C PHE A 514 -12.66 -4.56 -1.40
N LEU A 515 -13.10 -4.49 -2.66
CA LEU A 515 -12.37 -5.10 -3.78
C LEU A 515 -10.94 -4.54 -3.92
N ILE A 516 -10.77 -3.21 -3.87
CA ILE A 516 -9.44 -2.60 -3.97
C ILE A 516 -8.56 -2.99 -2.78
N GLY A 517 -9.10 -2.97 -1.57
CA GLY A 517 -8.39 -3.33 -0.34
C GLY A 517 -7.86 -4.76 -0.33
N TYR A 518 -8.47 -5.66 -1.10
CA TYR A 518 -8.05 -7.05 -1.28
C TYR A 518 -7.38 -7.36 -2.62
N GLY A 519 -7.14 -6.35 -3.46
CA GLY A 519 -6.19 -6.46 -4.57
C GLY A 519 -6.71 -6.07 -5.94
N ALA A 520 -7.96 -5.62 -6.10
CA ALA A 520 -8.40 -5.07 -7.39
C ALA A 520 -7.58 -3.83 -7.75
N THR A 521 -7.08 -3.79 -8.99
CA THR A 521 -6.42 -2.61 -9.55
C THR A 521 -7.47 -1.63 -10.05
N LEU A 522 -8.39 -2.10 -10.88
CA LEU A 522 -9.53 -1.36 -11.39
C LEU A 522 -10.84 -2.09 -11.08
N VAL A 523 -11.95 -1.36 -11.02
CA VAL A 523 -13.30 -1.90 -10.79
C VAL A 523 -14.26 -1.33 -11.83
N ASN A 524 -14.98 -2.21 -12.51
CA ASN A 524 -16.06 -1.87 -13.44
C ASN A 524 -17.42 -2.31 -12.84
N PRO A 525 -18.18 -1.37 -12.23
CA PRO A 525 -19.49 -1.67 -11.65
C PRO A 525 -20.59 -1.63 -12.73
N TYR A 526 -20.55 -2.56 -13.68
CA TYR A 526 -21.36 -2.47 -14.91
C TYR A 526 -22.87 -2.48 -14.66
N MET A 527 -23.33 -3.23 -13.65
CA MET A 527 -24.76 -3.29 -13.31
C MET A 527 -25.25 -1.97 -12.70
N ALA A 528 -24.41 -1.27 -11.91
CA ALA A 528 -24.76 0.06 -11.42
C ALA A 528 -24.96 1.06 -12.57
N VAL A 529 -24.14 0.98 -13.62
CA VAL A 529 -24.30 1.82 -14.83
C VAL A 529 -25.57 1.45 -15.59
N GLN A 530 -25.90 0.17 -15.74
CA GLN A 530 -27.15 -0.28 -16.35
C GLN A 530 -28.39 0.17 -15.56
N ILE A 531 -28.32 0.16 -14.22
CA ILE A 531 -29.37 0.70 -13.35
C ILE A 531 -29.56 2.19 -13.62
N ILE A 532 -28.47 2.97 -13.69
CA ILE A 532 -28.53 4.41 -13.99
C ILE A 532 -29.18 4.65 -15.35
N ARG A 533 -28.84 3.85 -16.39
CA ARG A 533 -29.49 3.92 -17.70
C ARG A 533 -31.00 3.73 -17.60
N ASN A 534 -31.43 2.68 -16.91
CA ASN A 534 -32.85 2.39 -16.75
C ASN A 534 -33.57 3.49 -15.96
N LEU A 535 -32.96 4.02 -14.88
CA LEU A 535 -33.54 5.09 -14.07
C LEU A 535 -33.74 6.39 -14.87
N VAL A 536 -32.77 6.78 -15.70
CA VAL A 536 -32.84 7.99 -16.54
C VAL A 536 -33.99 7.90 -17.55
N GLU A 537 -34.27 6.71 -18.07
CA GLU A 537 -35.34 6.52 -19.07
C GLU A 537 -36.73 6.29 -18.45
N GLU A 538 -36.81 5.69 -17.26
CA GLU A 538 -38.08 5.31 -16.63
C GLU A 538 -38.62 6.33 -15.64
N ASP A 539 -37.73 6.99 -14.89
CA ASP A 539 -38.15 7.93 -13.86
C ASP A 539 -38.26 9.34 -14.42
N SER A 540 -39.49 9.79 -14.64
CA SER A 540 -39.78 11.15 -15.11
C SER A 540 -39.22 12.26 -14.22
N LYS A 541 -38.83 11.97 -12.96
CA LYS A 541 -38.22 12.92 -12.03
C LYS A 541 -36.69 12.92 -12.09
N PHE A 542 -36.09 12.07 -12.93
CA PHE A 542 -34.65 12.02 -13.13
C PHE A 542 -34.26 13.08 -14.18
N GLU A 543 -34.03 14.31 -13.72
CA GLU A 543 -33.82 15.49 -14.58
C GLU A 543 -32.39 15.63 -15.15
N LEU A 544 -31.56 14.59 -15.04
CA LEU A 544 -30.19 14.58 -15.57
C LEU A 544 -30.08 13.68 -16.79
N SER A 545 -29.21 14.06 -17.73
CA SER A 545 -28.81 13.15 -18.80
C SER A 545 -28.07 11.93 -18.22
N PHE A 546 -28.08 10.81 -18.95
CA PHE A 546 -27.31 9.63 -18.54
C PHE A 546 -25.82 9.93 -18.36
N GLU A 547 -25.27 10.77 -19.24
CA GLU A 547 -23.85 11.12 -19.19
C GLU A 547 -23.50 11.88 -17.91
N GLU A 548 -24.33 12.86 -17.52
CA GLU A 548 -24.17 13.58 -16.25
C GLU A 548 -24.34 12.64 -15.05
N ALA A 549 -25.34 11.75 -15.10
CA ALA A 549 -25.64 10.80 -14.04
C ALA A 549 -24.48 9.81 -13.77
N VAL A 550 -23.86 9.30 -14.83
CA VAL A 550 -22.71 8.39 -14.75
C VAL A 550 -21.46 9.14 -14.27
N LYS A 551 -21.22 10.36 -14.76
CA LYS A 551 -20.12 11.23 -14.28
C LYS A 551 -20.28 11.53 -12.78
N ASN A 552 -21.50 11.82 -12.33
CA ASN A 552 -21.83 12.00 -10.93
C ASN A 552 -21.58 10.72 -10.10
N TYR A 553 -22.03 9.57 -10.57
CA TYR A 553 -21.76 8.30 -9.89
C TYR A 553 -20.24 8.04 -9.74
N LYS A 554 -19.44 8.22 -10.81
CA LYS A 554 -17.97 8.09 -10.74
C LYS A 554 -17.36 9.06 -9.73
N LYS A 555 -17.84 10.31 -9.70
CA LYS A 555 -17.41 11.33 -8.72
C LYS A 555 -17.75 10.92 -7.29
N ALA A 556 -18.99 10.49 -7.03
CA ALA A 556 -19.44 10.04 -5.71
C ALA A 556 -18.60 8.89 -5.19
N VAL A 557 -18.30 7.91 -6.05
CA VAL A 557 -17.43 6.78 -5.72
C VAL A 557 -16.01 7.27 -5.39
N ASN A 558 -15.42 8.11 -6.23
CA ASN A 558 -14.07 8.62 -6.02
C ASN A 558 -13.95 9.41 -4.70
N GLU A 559 -14.90 10.30 -4.40
CA GLU A 559 -14.91 11.04 -3.13
C GLU A 559 -15.11 10.11 -1.93
N GLY A 560 -15.95 9.08 -2.08
CA GLY A 560 -16.12 8.06 -1.04
C GLY A 560 -14.88 7.19 -0.81
N LEU A 561 -14.12 6.86 -1.85
CA LEU A 561 -12.83 6.16 -1.71
C LEU A 561 -11.82 7.01 -0.95
N LEU A 562 -11.69 8.30 -1.30
CA LEU A 562 -10.85 9.25 -0.57
C LEU A 562 -11.27 9.30 0.91
N LYS A 563 -12.57 9.39 1.19
CA LYS A 563 -13.11 9.36 2.56
C LYS A 563 -12.76 8.08 3.30
N ILE A 564 -12.88 6.91 2.68
CA ILE A 564 -12.59 5.62 3.33
C ILE A 564 -11.10 5.51 3.65
N MET A 565 -10.22 5.86 2.72
CA MET A 565 -8.77 5.87 2.93
C MET A 565 -8.36 6.84 4.04
N SER A 566 -8.97 8.02 4.06
CA SER A 566 -8.64 9.07 5.02
C SER A 566 -8.97 8.69 6.47
N LYS A 567 -9.94 7.80 6.71
CA LYS A 567 -10.24 7.24 8.05
C LYS A 567 -9.05 6.56 8.71
N MET A 568 -8.14 5.99 7.90
CA MET A 568 -6.89 5.39 8.40
C MET A 568 -5.69 6.34 8.26
N GLY A 569 -5.90 7.55 7.71
CA GLY A 569 -4.83 8.50 7.40
C GLY A 569 -4.01 8.11 6.16
N ILE A 570 -4.57 7.34 5.23
CA ILE A 570 -3.88 6.90 4.01
C ILE A 570 -4.15 7.89 2.88
N ALA A 571 -3.10 8.33 2.21
CA ALA A 571 -3.20 9.35 1.17
C ALA A 571 -3.38 8.77 -0.23
N THR A 572 -2.83 7.59 -0.51
CA THR A 572 -2.75 7.05 -1.88
C THR A 572 -3.47 5.73 -2.04
N ILE A 573 -4.28 5.58 -3.10
CA ILE A 573 -5.01 4.33 -3.36
C ILE A 573 -4.05 3.15 -3.58
N LYS A 574 -2.86 3.44 -4.11
CA LYS A 574 -1.76 2.48 -4.29
C LYS A 574 -1.38 1.80 -2.98
N SER A 575 -1.31 2.56 -1.89
CA SER A 575 -0.91 2.07 -0.57
C SER A 575 -2.09 1.49 0.22
N TYR A 576 -3.32 1.84 -0.17
CA TYR A 576 -4.55 1.19 0.33
C TYR A 576 -4.80 -0.18 -0.33
N ARG A 577 -4.37 -0.37 -1.59
CA ARG A 577 -4.54 -1.62 -2.33
C ARG A 577 -3.78 -2.78 -1.68
N SER A 578 -4.46 -3.90 -1.51
CA SER A 578 -3.94 -5.09 -0.82
C SER A 578 -3.57 -4.88 0.66
N ALA A 579 -4.08 -3.80 1.28
CA ALA A 579 -3.86 -3.51 2.70
C ALA A 579 -4.72 -4.37 3.63
N GLY A 580 -5.86 -4.89 3.16
CA GLY A 580 -6.78 -5.67 3.97
C GLY A 580 -7.29 -4.92 5.20
N LEU A 581 -7.53 -3.61 5.10
CA LEU A 581 -7.91 -2.73 6.23
C LEU A 581 -9.38 -2.89 6.63
N PHE A 582 -9.77 -4.14 6.86
CA PHE A 582 -11.09 -4.57 7.29
C PHE A 582 -10.97 -5.52 8.49
N GLU A 583 -12.04 -5.60 9.29
CA GLU A 583 -12.25 -6.68 10.25
C GLU A 583 -13.44 -7.51 9.76
N ALA A 584 -13.25 -8.81 9.63
CA ALA A 584 -14.31 -9.73 9.24
C ALA A 584 -15.14 -10.10 10.48
N LEU A 585 -16.45 -10.10 10.34
CA LEU A 585 -17.39 -10.47 11.40
C LEU A 585 -18.27 -11.62 10.92
N GLY A 586 -18.05 -12.82 11.48
CA GLY A 586 -18.84 -14.01 11.15
C GLY A 586 -18.44 -14.66 9.83
N ILE A 587 -17.18 -14.52 9.43
CA ILE A 587 -16.57 -15.30 8.33
C ILE A 587 -15.60 -16.30 8.94
N SER A 588 -15.63 -17.53 8.45
CA SER A 588 -14.76 -18.58 8.98
C SER A 588 -13.27 -18.30 8.78
N GLN A 589 -12.45 -18.77 9.71
CA GLN A 589 -10.99 -18.62 9.59
C GLN A 589 -10.44 -19.28 8.32
N GLU A 590 -11.03 -20.39 7.87
CA GLU A 590 -10.68 -21.08 6.64
C GLU A 590 -10.81 -20.17 5.40
N VAL A 591 -11.94 -19.47 5.28
CA VAL A 591 -12.17 -18.50 4.18
C VAL A 591 -11.19 -17.34 4.29
N VAL A 592 -10.94 -16.84 5.50
CA VAL A 592 -9.98 -15.74 5.74
C VAL A 592 -8.56 -16.15 5.34
N ASP A 593 -8.08 -17.32 5.76
CA ASP A 593 -6.72 -17.78 5.47
C ASP A 593 -6.49 -18.01 3.97
N LYS A 594 -7.53 -18.53 3.29
CA LYS A 594 -7.46 -18.81 1.84
C LYS A 594 -7.52 -17.53 1.01
N CYS A 595 -8.49 -16.66 1.28
CA CYS A 595 -8.86 -15.53 0.41
C CYS A 595 -8.45 -14.14 0.96
N PHE A 596 -8.33 -13.97 2.28
CA PHE A 596 -8.12 -12.67 2.92
C PHE A 596 -7.04 -12.74 4.01
N PRO A 597 -5.83 -13.27 3.71
CA PRO A 597 -4.83 -13.55 4.73
C PRO A 597 -4.43 -12.27 5.49
N GLY A 598 -4.34 -12.39 6.81
CA GLY A 598 -4.03 -11.27 7.70
C GLY A 598 -5.24 -10.44 8.15
N THR A 599 -6.43 -10.70 7.62
CA THR A 599 -7.67 -10.09 8.13
C THR A 599 -8.03 -10.69 9.48
N ILE A 600 -8.40 -9.83 10.43
CA ILE A 600 -8.87 -10.27 11.75
C ILE A 600 -10.29 -10.79 11.61
N SER A 601 -10.54 -12.02 12.06
CA SER A 601 -11.88 -12.59 12.27
C SER A 601 -11.95 -13.22 13.67
N LYS A 602 -12.36 -12.43 14.66
CA LYS A 602 -12.46 -12.90 16.06
C LYS A 602 -13.65 -13.83 16.29
N LEU A 603 -14.69 -13.63 15.49
CA LEU A 603 -15.91 -14.42 15.52
C LEU A 603 -15.93 -15.26 14.25
N ASP A 604 -15.60 -16.54 14.43
CA ASP A 604 -15.74 -17.57 13.40
C ASP A 604 -17.20 -17.61 12.90
N GLY A 605 -17.43 -18.10 11.69
CA GLY A 605 -18.76 -18.06 11.10
C GLY A 605 -18.88 -18.81 9.79
N ILE A 606 -19.46 -18.18 8.77
CA ILE A 606 -19.82 -18.88 7.53
C ILE A 606 -18.59 -19.35 6.76
N GLY A 607 -18.64 -20.59 6.25
CA GLY A 607 -17.64 -21.19 5.36
C GLY A 607 -18.02 -21.03 3.90
N PHE A 608 -17.25 -21.69 3.02
CA PHE A 608 -17.54 -21.69 1.58
C PHE A 608 -18.92 -22.27 1.26
N ILE A 609 -19.35 -23.30 2.00
CA ILE A 609 -20.66 -23.93 1.80
C ILE A 609 -21.80 -22.94 2.09
N GLU A 610 -21.74 -22.24 3.23
CA GLU A 610 -22.76 -21.26 3.60
C GLU A 610 -22.76 -20.05 2.67
N ILE A 611 -21.57 -19.58 2.23
CA ILE A 611 -21.49 -18.49 1.25
C ILE A 611 -22.08 -18.93 -0.09
N ALA A 612 -21.82 -20.17 -0.53
CA ALA A 612 -22.42 -20.72 -1.74
C ALA A 612 -23.95 -20.78 -1.62
N ARG A 613 -24.48 -21.29 -0.50
CA ARG A 613 -25.94 -21.28 -0.22
C ARG A 613 -26.54 -19.89 -0.24
N GLU A 614 -25.86 -18.92 0.36
CA GLU A 614 -26.32 -17.53 0.42
C GLU A 614 -26.35 -16.89 -0.97
N THR A 615 -25.40 -17.23 -1.84
CA THR A 615 -25.39 -16.82 -3.25
C THR A 615 -26.50 -17.51 -4.03
N LEU A 616 -26.65 -18.82 -3.91
CA LEU A 616 -27.66 -19.59 -4.62
C LEU A 616 -29.08 -19.26 -4.15
N GLY A 617 -29.28 -18.91 -2.88
CA GLY A 617 -30.58 -18.50 -2.34
C GLY A 617 -31.08 -17.13 -2.84
N LYS A 618 -30.24 -16.37 -3.55
CA LYS A 618 -30.65 -15.14 -4.26
C LYS A 618 -31.20 -15.45 -5.65
N ILE A 619 -30.73 -16.53 -6.27
CA ILE A 619 -31.08 -16.98 -7.62
C ILE A 619 -32.37 -17.80 -7.55
#